data_AF-A0A2T9ZU72-F1
#
_entry.id   AF-A0A2T9ZU72-F1
#
_cell.length_a   1.000
_cell.length_b   1.000
_cell.length_c   1.000
_cell.angle_alpha   90.00
_cell.angle_beta   90.00
_cell.angle_gamma   90.00
#
_symmetry.space_group_name_H-M   'P 1'
#
loop_
_entity.id
_entity.type
_entity.pdbx_description
1 polymer ?
#
loop_
_entity_poly.entity_id
_entity_poly.type
_entity_poly.pdbx_seq_one_letter_code
_entity_poly.pdbx_strand_id
1 'polypeptide(L)'
;MNLSASQIDANNNDRDKNLTMAVYALQAISFLFVVTFLVAVIINYVKRDDVRGSWLESHFRWQIRTFWFSLLWMSIGFVTSFILVGYLLLFANAVWLIYRIIKGW
;
A
#
# COMPACT_ATOMS: atom_id res chain seq x y z
N MET A 1 47.84 -4.06 19.11
CA MET A 1 46.53 -3.81 18.45
C MET A 1 45.77 -2.81 19.31
N ASN A 2 45.30 -1.70 18.75
CA ASN A 2 44.71 -0.59 19.52
C ASN A 2 43.26 -0.92 19.91
N LEU A 3 42.97 -0.98 21.21
CA LEU A 3 41.65 -1.34 21.74
C LEU A 3 40.55 -0.36 21.30
N SER A 4 40.89 0.90 21.00
CA SER A 4 39.92 1.89 20.51
C SER A 4 39.42 1.56 19.10
N ALA A 5 40.28 1.01 18.23
CA ALA A 5 39.89 0.61 16.87
C ALA A 5 38.89 -0.56 16.92
N SER A 6 39.18 -1.60 17.71
CA SER A 6 38.26 -2.74 17.85
C SER A 6 36.92 -2.37 18.49
N GLN A 7 36.89 -1.40 19.40
CA GLN A 7 35.65 -0.88 20.00
C GLN A 7 34.82 -0.10 18.97
N ILE A 8 35.45 0.71 18.12
CA ILE A 8 34.79 1.44 17.03
C ILE A 8 34.21 0.45 16.01
N ASP A 9 34.98 -0.58 15.63
CA ASP A 9 34.54 -1.59 14.66
C ASP A 9 33.34 -2.41 15.17
N ALA A 10 33.34 -2.79 16.46
CA ALA A 10 32.22 -3.49 17.09
C ALA A 10 30.95 -2.63 17.15
N ASN A 11 31.06 -1.37 17.57
CA ASN A 11 29.93 -0.43 17.62
C ASN A 11 29.33 -0.17 16.22
N ASN A 12 30.18 0.02 15.21
CA ASN A 12 29.73 0.17 13.82
C ASN A 12 28.97 -1.07 13.35
N ASN A 13 29.48 -2.27 13.61
CA ASN A 13 28.82 -3.52 13.24
C ASN A 13 27.44 -3.69 13.91
N ASP A 14 27.32 -3.37 15.20
CA ASP A 14 26.03 -3.44 15.92
C ASP A 14 25.02 -2.42 15.37
N ARG A 15 25.47 -1.19 15.07
CA ARG A 15 24.64 -0.16 14.44
C ARG A 15 24.17 -0.60 13.05
N ASP A 16 25.08 -1.11 12.22
CA ASP A 16 24.78 -1.52 10.85
C ASP A 16 23.83 -2.73 10.83
N LYS A 17 23.96 -3.64 11.80
CA LYS A 17 23.01 -4.74 12.04
C LYS A 17 21.62 -4.22 12.43
N ASN A 18 21.54 -3.25 13.35
CA ASN A 18 20.27 -2.66 13.77
C ASN A 18 19.59 -1.90 12.62
N LEU A 19 20.35 -1.16 11.82
CA LEU A 19 19.85 -0.50 10.61
C LEU A 19 19.29 -1.53 9.62
N THR A 20 20.01 -2.63 9.40
CA THR A 20 19.55 -3.72 8.53
C THR A 20 18.25 -4.35 9.04
N MET A 21 18.14 -4.58 10.35
CA MET A 21 16.90 -5.08 10.97
C MET A 21 15.72 -4.10 10.82
N ALA A 22 15.97 -2.80 10.99
CA ALA A 22 14.95 -1.77 10.78
C ALA A 22 14.47 -1.76 9.32
N VAL A 23 15.37 -1.89 8.35
CA VAL A 23 15.01 -2.00 6.92
C VAL A 23 14.14 -3.22 6.67
N TYR A 24 14.46 -4.40 7.22
CA TYR A 24 13.61 -5.58 7.08
C TYR A 24 12.23 -5.39 7.71
N ALA A 25 12.15 -4.74 8.87
CA ALA A 25 10.86 -4.44 9.50
C ALA A 25 10.01 -3.49 8.63
N LEU A 26 10.61 -2.44 8.06
CA LEU A 26 9.93 -1.52 7.14
C LEU A 26 9.46 -2.24 5.87
N GLN A 27 10.27 -3.12 5.30
CA GLN A 27 9.89 -3.96 4.17
C GLN A 27 8.70 -4.87 4.51
N ALA A 28 8.71 -5.52 5.68
CA ALA A 28 7.59 -6.35 6.11
C ALA A 28 6.29 -5.54 6.30
N ILE A 29 6.37 -4.35 6.89
CA ILE A 29 5.23 -3.42 7.04
C ILE A 29 4.68 -3.01 5.67
N SER A 30 5.54 -2.86 4.65
CA SER A 30 5.09 -2.47 3.31
C SER A 30 4.09 -3.46 2.69
N PHE A 31 4.18 -4.75 3.02
CA PHE A 31 3.21 -5.76 2.55
C PHE A 31 1.82 -5.57 3.16
N LEU A 32 1.73 -4.93 4.34
CA LEU A 32 0.44 -4.68 4.98
C LEU A 32 -0.44 -3.77 4.13
N PHE A 33 0.10 -2.85 3.33
CA PHE A 33 -0.71 -1.97 2.48
C PHE A 33 -1.54 -2.77 1.46
N VAL A 34 -0.94 -3.77 0.82
CA VAL A 34 -1.65 -4.62 -0.15
C VAL A 34 -2.67 -5.52 0.55
N VAL A 35 -2.27 -6.13 1.66
CA VAL A 35 -3.14 -7.03 2.43
C VAL A 35 -4.35 -6.28 3.01
N THR A 36 -4.12 -5.12 3.62
CA THR A 36 -5.20 -4.29 4.19
C THR A 36 -6.18 -3.81 3.13
N PHE A 37 -5.70 -3.44 1.94
CA PHE A 37 -6.57 -3.05 0.83
C PHE A 37 -7.45 -4.21 0.33
N LEU A 38 -6.92 -5.43 0.30
CA LEU A 38 -7.68 -6.64 -0.01
C LEU A 38 -8.71 -6.98 1.07
N VAL A 39 -8.31 -6.92 2.35
CA VAL A 39 -9.23 -7.16 3.47
C VAL A 39 -10.40 -6.16 3.45
N ALA A 40 -10.14 -4.90 3.13
CA ALA A 40 -11.18 -3.87 3.03
C ALA A 40 -12.25 -4.19 1.98
N VAL A 41 -11.87 -4.66 0.79
CA VAL A 41 -12.88 -5.05 -0.23
C VAL A 41 -13.60 -6.34 0.15
N ILE A 42 -12.94 -7.28 0.83
CA ILE A 42 -13.58 -8.50 1.34
C ILE A 42 -14.66 -8.14 2.36
N ILE A 43 -14.35 -7.27 3.33
CA ILE A 43 -15.31 -6.78 4.32
C ILE A 43 -16.52 -6.15 3.61
N ASN A 44 -16.26 -5.30 2.60
CA ASN A 44 -17.32 -4.69 1.82
C ASN A 44 -18.26 -5.73 1.19
N TYR A 45 -17.73 -6.81 0.62
CA TYR A 45 -18.56 -7.86 0.04
C TYR A 45 -19.31 -8.69 1.08
N VAL A 46 -18.62 -9.10 2.16
CA VAL A 46 -19.21 -9.91 3.23
C VAL A 46 -20.33 -9.16 3.95
N LYS A 47 -20.16 -7.86 4.19
CA LYS A 47 -21.11 -7.01 4.91
C LYS A 47 -22.07 -6.23 4.01
N ARG A 48 -22.03 -6.48 2.70
CA ARG A 48 -22.87 -5.77 1.73
C ARG A 48 -24.36 -5.91 2.01
N ASP A 49 -24.81 -7.11 2.37
CA ASP A 49 -26.23 -7.37 2.61
C ASP A 49 -26.74 -6.72 3.89
N ASP A 50 -25.89 -6.64 4.93
CA ASP A 50 -26.20 -6.00 6.22
C ASP A 50 -26.53 -4.50 6.07
N VAL A 51 -25.98 -3.83 5.04
CA VAL A 51 -26.17 -2.39 4.82
C VAL A 51 -27.24 -2.04 3.79
N ARG A 52 -27.96 -3.03 3.25
CA ARG A 52 -28.96 -2.80 2.18
C ARG A 52 -30.11 -1.91 2.66
N GLY A 53 -30.54 -0.99 1.79
CA GLY A 53 -31.60 -0.03 2.09
C GLY A 53 -31.18 1.09 3.05
N SER A 54 -29.92 1.09 3.53
CA SER A 54 -29.36 2.18 4.33
C SER A 54 -28.55 3.14 3.46
N TRP A 55 -28.24 4.32 4.00
CA TRP A 55 -27.34 5.27 3.35
C TRP A 55 -25.89 4.74 3.18
N LEU A 56 -25.51 3.72 3.96
CA LEU A 56 -24.20 3.06 3.85
C LEU A 56 -24.08 2.18 2.61
N GLU A 57 -25.21 1.75 2.01
CA GLU A 57 -25.18 0.92 0.80
C GLU A 57 -24.46 1.64 -0.37
N SER A 58 -24.63 2.96 -0.49
CA SER A 58 -23.94 3.76 -1.49
C SER A 58 -22.44 3.87 -1.21
N HIS A 59 -22.04 3.96 0.06
CA HIS A 59 -20.65 4.00 0.50
C HIS A 59 -19.92 2.69 0.22
N PHE A 60 -20.53 1.55 0.56
CA PHE A 60 -19.99 0.23 0.25
C PHE A 60 -19.81 0.05 -1.26
N ARG A 61 -20.80 0.46 -2.06
CA ARG A 61 -20.71 0.43 -3.53
C ARG A 61 -19.60 1.34 -4.06
N TRP A 62 -19.41 2.52 -3.46
CA TRP A 62 -18.32 3.43 -3.79
C TRP A 62 -16.96 2.79 -3.51
N GLN A 63 -16.76 2.19 -2.33
CA GLN A 63 -15.52 1.54 -1.93
C GLN A 63 -15.19 0.33 -2.83
N ILE A 64 -16.17 -0.54 -3.10
CA ILE A 64 -16.01 -1.69 -4.01
C ILE A 64 -15.58 -1.22 -5.40
N ARG A 65 -16.23 -0.20 -5.97
CA ARG A 65 -15.86 0.35 -7.28
C ARG A 65 -14.46 0.95 -7.26
N THR A 66 -14.10 1.68 -6.21
CA THR A 66 -12.75 2.24 -6.04
C THR A 66 -11.71 1.14 -6.09
N PHE A 67 -11.89 0.03 -5.35
CA PHE A 67 -10.97 -1.10 -5.39
C PHE A 67 -10.77 -1.64 -6.81
N TRP A 68 -11.87 -1.96 -7.53
CA TRP A 68 -11.76 -2.58 -8.85
C TRP A 68 -11.21 -1.66 -9.92
N PHE A 69 -11.58 -0.37 -9.92
CA PHE A 69 -10.99 0.59 -10.84
C PHE A 69 -9.52 0.85 -10.52
N SER A 70 -9.14 0.95 -9.24
CA SER A 70 -7.73 1.09 -8.86
C SER A 70 -6.91 -0.13 -9.28
N LEU A 71 -7.44 -1.34 -9.11
CA LEU A 71 -6.79 -2.56 -9.55
C LEU A 71 -6.65 -2.59 -11.08
N LEU A 72 -7.72 -2.27 -11.83
CA LEU A 72 -7.70 -2.21 -13.28
C LEU A 72 -6.64 -1.22 -13.81
N TRP A 73 -6.65 0.02 -13.33
CA TRP A 73 -5.69 1.04 -13.77
C TRP A 73 -4.27 0.75 -13.32
N MET A 74 -4.10 0.13 -12.14
CA MET A 74 -2.79 -0.35 -11.69
C MET A 74 -2.25 -1.44 -12.62
N SER A 75 -3.08 -2.42 -13.02
CA SER A 75 -2.69 -3.47 -13.97
C SER A 75 -2.35 -2.91 -15.34
N ILE A 76 -3.18 -2.01 -15.90
CA ILE A 76 -2.92 -1.36 -17.19
C ILE A 76 -1.64 -0.51 -17.12
N GLY A 77 -1.51 0.29 -16.06
CA GLY A 77 -0.33 1.11 -15.82
C GLY A 77 0.94 0.26 -15.75
N PHE A 78 0.92 -0.84 -15.00
CA PHE A 78 2.04 -1.77 -14.91
C PHE A 78 2.44 -2.37 -16.26
N VAL A 79 1.46 -2.85 -17.05
CA VAL A 79 1.71 -3.42 -18.39
C VAL A 79 2.20 -2.35 -19.38
N THR A 80 1.77 -1.10 -19.26
CA THR A 80 2.20 -0.01 -20.15
C THR A 80 3.48 0.70 -19.69
N SER A 81 4.03 0.34 -18.52
CA SER A 81 5.29 0.92 -18.01
C SER A 81 6.49 0.57 -18.89
N PHE A 82 6.44 -0.54 -19.65
CA PHE A 82 7.50 -0.90 -20.60
C PHE A 82 7.74 0.17 -21.68
N ILE A 83 6.75 1.02 -21.97
CA ILE A 83 6.84 2.13 -22.93
C ILE A 83 6.77 3.51 -22.24
N LEU A 84 7.08 3.58 -20.95
CA LEU A 84 7.07 4.76 -20.08
C LEU A 84 5.71 5.43 -19.82
N VAL A 85 4.71 5.24 -20.68
CA VAL A 85 3.35 5.78 -20.50
C VAL A 85 2.69 5.27 -19.21
N GLY A 86 2.99 4.03 -18.83
CA GLY A 86 2.45 3.41 -17.62
C GLY A 86 2.72 4.18 -16.34
N TYR A 87 3.86 4.87 -16.22
CA TYR A 87 4.17 5.67 -15.04
C TYR A 87 3.19 6.85 -14.85
N LEU A 88 2.78 7.50 -15.93
CA LEU A 88 1.77 8.56 -15.87
C LEU A 88 0.40 8.01 -15.47
N LEU A 89 0.02 6.84 -15.99
CA LEU A 89 -1.22 6.16 -15.62
C LEU A 89 -1.22 5.73 -14.15
N LEU A 90 -0.12 5.16 -13.65
CA LEU A 90 0.03 4.76 -12.26
C LEU A 90 -0.04 5.97 -11.32
N PHE A 91 0.60 7.08 -11.68
CA PHE A 91 0.53 8.32 -10.92
C PHE A 91 -0.88 8.91 -10.91
N ALA A 92 -1.53 8.98 -12.07
CA ALA A 92 -2.92 9.44 -12.17
C ALA A 92 -3.87 8.55 -11.35
N ASN A 93 -3.69 7.23 -11.38
CA ASN A 93 -4.45 6.30 -10.56
C ASN A 93 -4.23 6.52 -9.05
N ALA A 94 -3.00 6.80 -8.62
CA ALA A 94 -2.70 7.11 -7.22
C ALA A 94 -3.41 8.39 -6.75
N VAL A 95 -3.32 9.48 -7.53
CA VAL A 95 -4.02 10.74 -7.23
C VAL A 95 -5.53 10.54 -7.21
N TRP A 96 -6.06 9.81 -8.19
CA TRP A 96 -7.49 9.48 -8.28
C TRP A 96 -7.95 8.65 -7.08
N LEU A 97 -7.18 7.66 -6.63
CA LEU A 97 -7.48 6.84 -5.45
C LEU A 97 -7.53 7.69 -4.18
N ILE A 98 -6.55 8.59 -3.98
CA ILE A 98 -6.54 9.52 -2.84
C ILE A 98 -7.79 10.40 -2.86
N TYR A 99 -8.13 10.99 -4.01
CA TYR A 99 -9.37 11.77 -4.19
C TYR A 99 -10.62 10.95 -3.82
N ARG A 100 -10.72 9.70 -4.30
CA ARG A 100 -11.86 8.80 -4.04
C ARG A 100 -12.00 8.45 -2.57
N ILE A 101 -10.88 8.32 -1.84
CA ILE A 101 -10.86 8.07 -0.40
C ILE A 101 -11.36 9.32 0.33
N ILE A 102 -10.80 10.50 0.03
CA ILE A 102 -11.20 11.76 0.66
C ILE A 102 -12.68 12.08 0.42
N LYS A 103 -13.16 11.87 -0.81
CA LYS A 103 -14.55 12.17 -1.17
C LYS A 103 -15.54 11.07 -0.77
N GLY A 104 -15.05 9.89 -0.42
CA GLY A 104 -15.87 8.72 -0.07
C GLY A 104 -16.26 8.64 1.41
N TRP A 105 -15.89 9.64 2.21
CA TRP A 105 -16.38 9.84 3.58
C TRP A 105 -17.81 10.39 3.61
#